data_AF-A0A409VC00-F1
#
_entry.id   AF-A0A409VC00-F1
#
_cell.length_a   1.000
_cell.length_b   1.000
_cell.length_c   1.000
_cell.angle_alpha   90.00
_cell.angle_beta   90.00
_cell.angle_gamma   90.00
#
_symmetry.space_group_name_H-M   'P 1'
#
loop_
_entity.id
_entity.type
_entity.pdbx_description
1 polymer ?
#
loop_
_entity_poly.entity_id
_entity_poly.type
_entity_poly.pdbx_seq_one_letter_code
_entity_poly.pdbx_strand_id
1 'polypeptide(L)'
;MAEVPQTDVSRPSALPTANLLQRAISQNIVDQNSAEYLDSIEEEWNKKVDMEVETLVDGMVDLVSLASIADKDKFRVAQESFQAESRAESMIRAANSLLSITHSMKLLLLLSDEAQIAHRRDAELKVIQEEKEDAKAKVATLLDDLLRKPGTSQGKGSQANDASTMSS
;
A
#
# COMPACT_ATOMS: atom_id res chain seq x y z
N MET A 1 9.42 16.52 41.56
CA MET A 1 8.33 16.60 40.58
C MET A 1 8.99 16.51 39.21
N ALA A 2 8.79 15.41 38.49
CA ALA A 2 9.39 15.20 37.18
C ALA A 2 8.38 15.63 36.11
N GLU A 3 8.80 16.56 35.25
CA GLU A 3 8.00 17.14 34.17
C GLU A 3 7.98 16.16 32.99
N VAL A 4 6.79 15.78 32.54
CA VAL A 4 6.59 14.85 31.42
C VAL A 4 6.73 15.64 30.12
N PRO A 5 7.59 15.24 29.15
CA PRO A 5 7.71 15.96 27.90
C PRO A 5 6.46 15.76 27.05
N GLN A 6 5.74 16.87 26.83
CA GLN A 6 4.49 16.92 26.08
C GLN A 6 4.81 16.93 24.57
N THR A 7 4.62 15.80 23.90
CA THR A 7 4.82 15.71 22.44
C THR A 7 3.56 16.12 21.70
N ASP A 8 3.64 17.25 21.00
CA ASP A 8 2.65 17.78 20.06
C ASP A 8 2.55 16.89 18.81
N VAL A 9 1.58 15.97 18.81
CA VAL A 9 1.19 15.16 17.65
C VAL A 9 -0.15 15.65 17.10
N SER A 10 -0.13 16.83 16.48
CA SER A 10 -1.23 17.28 15.61
C SER A 10 -0.73 18.11 14.43
N ARG A 11 0.42 17.73 13.86
CA ARG A 11 0.80 18.17 12.52
C ARG A 11 0.60 17.01 11.55
N PRO A 12 -0.50 16.97 10.77
CA PRO A 12 -0.55 16.07 9.63
C PRO A 12 0.64 16.40 8.72
N SER A 13 1.45 15.38 8.41
CA SER A 13 2.56 15.50 7.49
C SER A 13 2.02 16.01 6.16
N ALA A 14 2.36 17.24 5.80
CA ALA A 14 2.10 17.79 4.48
C ALA A 14 3.10 17.13 3.51
N LEU A 15 2.86 15.86 3.19
CA LEU A 15 3.49 15.25 2.03
C LEU A 15 3.00 16.02 0.81
N PRO A 16 3.91 16.54 -0.04
CA PRO A 16 3.55 17.10 -1.32
C PRO A 16 2.68 16.08 -2.06
N THR A 17 1.47 16.48 -2.42
CA THR A 17 0.53 15.68 -3.21
C THR A 17 1.25 15.22 -4.46
N ALA A 18 1.72 13.97 -4.44
CA ALA A 18 2.17 13.30 -5.63
C ALA A 18 0.93 13.17 -6.50
N ASN A 19 0.78 14.08 -7.47
CA ASN A 19 -0.04 13.83 -8.64
C ASN A 19 0.63 12.68 -9.40
N LEU A 20 0.50 11.47 -8.85
CA LEU A 20 0.68 10.25 -9.59
C LEU A 20 -0.32 10.38 -10.73
N LEU A 21 0.19 10.64 -11.94
CA LEU A 21 -0.58 10.56 -13.16
C LEU A 21 -1.22 9.18 -13.16
N GLN A 22 -2.46 9.09 -12.67
CA GLN A 22 -3.42 8.06 -13.02
C GLN A 22 -3.59 8.20 -14.53
N ARG A 23 -2.64 7.61 -15.27
CA ARG A 23 -2.91 7.06 -16.59
C ARG A 23 -4.19 6.28 -16.36
N ALA A 24 -5.29 6.75 -16.93
CA ALA A 24 -6.61 6.16 -16.78
C ALA A 24 -6.47 4.65 -17.00
N ILE A 25 -6.43 3.90 -15.90
CA ILE A 25 -6.50 2.45 -15.92
C ILE A 25 -7.93 2.22 -16.33
N SER A 26 -8.13 1.99 -17.63
CA SER A 26 -9.40 1.59 -18.20
C SER A 26 -10.02 0.57 -17.26
N GLN A 27 -11.23 0.85 -16.75
CA GLN A 27 -11.97 0.05 -15.78
C GLN A 27 -12.31 -1.38 -16.28
N ASN A 28 -11.75 -1.80 -17.42
CA ASN A 28 -11.85 -3.14 -18.00
C ASN A 28 -10.74 -4.12 -17.55
N ILE A 29 -9.81 -3.74 -16.67
CA ILE A 29 -8.71 -4.61 -16.20
C ILE A 29 -9.05 -5.32 -14.86
N VAL A 30 -10.17 -5.01 -14.23
CA VAL A 30 -10.52 -5.57 -12.90
C VAL A 30 -10.92 -7.05 -12.96
N ASP A 31 -11.15 -7.62 -14.15
CA ASP A 31 -11.56 -9.02 -14.33
C ASP A 31 -10.43 -9.95 -14.82
N GLN A 32 -9.18 -9.45 -14.90
CA GLN A 32 -8.03 -10.34 -15.05
C GLN A 32 -7.69 -10.96 -13.70
N ASN A 33 -7.45 -12.28 -13.71
CA ASN A 33 -6.95 -13.02 -12.56
C ASN A 33 -5.71 -12.28 -12.01
N SER A 34 -5.77 -11.84 -10.75
CA SER A 34 -4.72 -11.02 -10.15
C SER A 34 -3.33 -11.67 -10.25
N ALA A 35 -3.26 -13.00 -10.31
CA ALA A 35 -2.04 -13.74 -10.57
C ALA A 35 -1.49 -13.49 -11.99
N GLU A 36 -2.33 -13.57 -13.02
CA GLU A 36 -1.94 -13.39 -14.41
C GLU A 36 -1.47 -11.94 -14.68
N TYR A 37 -2.08 -10.96 -14.01
CA TYR A 37 -1.61 -9.57 -14.05
C TYR A 37 -0.22 -9.41 -13.44
N LEU A 38 0.05 -10.02 -12.28
CA LEU A 38 1.36 -9.96 -11.63
C LEU A 38 2.45 -10.66 -12.47
N ASP A 39 2.14 -11.82 -13.04
CA ASP A 39 3.03 -12.54 -13.94
C ASP A 39 3.38 -11.69 -15.17
N SER A 40 2.39 -11.00 -15.75
CA SER A 40 2.62 -10.12 -16.91
C SER A 40 3.55 -8.94 -16.59
N ILE A 41 3.42 -8.37 -15.39
CA ILE A 41 4.29 -7.29 -14.91
C ILE A 41 5.70 -7.81 -14.70
N GLU A 42 5.84 -8.96 -14.02
CA GLU A 42 7.15 -9.58 -13.79
C GLU A 42 7.87 -9.84 -15.12
N GLU A 43 7.16 -10.40 -16.10
CA GLU A 43 7.73 -10.65 -17.42
C GLU A 43 8.12 -9.36 -18.16
N GLU A 44 7.33 -8.29 -18.05
CA GLU A 44 7.67 -6.98 -18.62
C GLU A 44 8.96 -6.41 -18.01
N TRP A 45 9.10 -6.49 -16.67
CA TRP A 45 10.32 -6.04 -15.99
C TRP A 45 11.53 -6.89 -16.37
N ASN A 46 11.38 -8.22 -16.47
CA ASN A 46 12.46 -9.10 -16.90
C ASN A 46 12.92 -8.77 -18.33
N LYS A 47 11.98 -8.63 -19.27
CA LYS A 47 12.29 -8.22 -20.66
C LYS A 47 13.03 -6.89 -20.71
N LYS A 48 12.62 -5.93 -19.87
CA LYS A 48 13.26 -4.62 -19.82
C LYS A 48 14.68 -4.71 -19.25
N VAL A 49 14.90 -5.48 -18.19
CA VAL A 49 16.24 -5.71 -17.63
C VAL A 49 17.13 -6.40 -18.64
N ASP A 50 16.64 -7.45 -19.30
CA ASP A 50 17.40 -8.21 -20.30
C ASP A 50 17.87 -7.30 -21.45
N MET A 51 17.00 -6.44 -21.97
CA MET A 51 17.31 -5.51 -23.05
C MET A 51 18.43 -4.51 -22.67
N GLU A 52 18.38 -3.95 -21.46
CA GLU A 52 19.38 -2.98 -21.00
C GLU A 52 20.73 -3.67 -20.71
N VAL A 53 20.70 -4.91 -20.21
CA VAL A 53 21.90 -5.74 -20.00
C VAL A 53 22.52 -6.15 -21.34
N GLU A 54 21.73 -6.58 -22.31
CA GLU A 54 22.18 -6.89 -23.67
C GLU A 54 22.86 -5.69 -24.31
N THR A 55 22.23 -4.50 -24.22
CA THR A 55 22.81 -3.23 -24.69
C THR A 55 24.18 -2.94 -24.05
N LEU A 56 24.34 -3.24 -22.76
CA LEU A 56 25.60 -3.05 -22.05
C LEU A 56 26.68 -4.05 -22.50
N VAL A 57 26.31 -5.33 -22.66
CA VAL A 57 27.23 -6.40 -23.08
C VAL A 57 27.68 -6.17 -24.52
N ASP A 58 26.74 -5.94 -25.44
CA ASP A 58 27.04 -5.68 -26.85
C ASP A 58 27.86 -4.41 -27.03
N GLY A 59 27.53 -3.36 -26.29
CA GLY A 59 28.31 -2.13 -26.26
C GLY A 59 29.77 -2.37 -25.84
N MET A 60 29.99 -3.21 -24.82
CA MET A 60 31.34 -3.56 -24.36
C MET A 60 32.09 -4.42 -25.38
N VAL A 61 31.44 -5.41 -26.00
CA VAL A 61 32.05 -6.24 -27.06
C VAL A 61 32.52 -5.36 -28.23
N ASP A 62 31.71 -4.38 -28.62
CA ASP A 62 32.06 -3.47 -29.71
C ASP A 62 33.18 -2.51 -29.31
N LEU A 63 33.20 -1.99 -28.08
CA LEU A 63 34.31 -1.17 -27.59
C LEU A 63 35.64 -1.93 -27.56
N VAL A 64 35.64 -3.19 -27.11
CA VAL A 64 36.83 -4.04 -27.11
C VAL A 64 37.29 -4.32 -28.55
N SER A 65 36.34 -4.54 -29.46
CA SER A 65 36.62 -4.75 -30.89
C SER A 65 37.25 -3.50 -31.53
N LEU A 66 36.72 -2.31 -31.22
CA LEU A 66 37.28 -1.02 -31.66
C LEU A 66 38.65 -0.73 -31.04
N ALA A 67 38.89 -1.15 -29.79
CA ALA A 67 40.16 -0.96 -29.10
C ALA A 67 41.30 -1.88 -29.61
N SER A 68 40.97 -2.92 -30.39
CA SER A 68 41.96 -3.84 -30.96
C SER A 68 43.01 -3.08 -31.77
N ILE A 69 44.29 -3.33 -31.44
CA ILE A 69 45.43 -2.66 -32.05
C ILE A 69 45.72 -3.31 -33.41
N ALA A 70 45.45 -2.57 -34.48
CA ALA A 70 45.81 -2.90 -35.85
C ALA A 70 46.43 -1.67 -36.52
N ASP A 71 47.12 -1.83 -37.64
CA ASP A 71 47.60 -0.70 -38.45
C ASP A 71 46.42 0.10 -39.00
N LYS A 72 46.04 1.15 -38.26
CA LYS A 72 44.87 1.99 -38.53
C LYS A 72 45.32 3.34 -39.10
N ASP A 73 44.69 3.75 -40.20
CA ASP A 73 44.85 5.08 -40.78
C ASP A 73 44.15 6.14 -39.91
N LYS A 74 44.60 7.40 -39.97
CA LYS A 74 44.09 8.54 -39.19
C LYS A 74 42.58 8.74 -39.35
N PHE A 75 42.03 8.50 -40.55
CA PHE A 75 40.59 8.57 -40.79
C PHE A 75 39.82 7.45 -40.09
N ARG A 76 40.38 6.24 -40.07
CA ARG A 76 39.79 5.10 -39.35
C ARG A 76 39.79 5.34 -37.85
N VAL A 77 40.90 5.86 -37.30
CA VAL A 77 40.98 6.20 -35.87
C VAL A 77 39.90 7.22 -35.47
N ALA A 78 39.69 8.26 -36.28
CA ALA A 78 38.66 9.27 -36.02
C ALA A 78 37.22 8.70 -36.11
N GLN A 79 36.99 7.77 -37.04
CA GLN A 79 35.69 7.09 -37.16
C GLN A 79 35.44 6.14 -35.98
N GLU A 80 36.44 5.35 -35.61
CA GLU A 80 36.37 4.42 -34.48
C GLU A 80 36.22 5.16 -33.15
N SER A 81 36.84 6.34 -32.97
CA SER A 81 36.66 7.15 -31.77
C SER A 81 35.24 7.68 -31.62
N PHE A 82 34.61 8.12 -32.72
CA PHE A 82 33.22 8.55 -32.70
C PHE A 82 32.26 7.38 -32.41
N GLN A 83 32.52 6.21 -33.00
CA GLN A 83 31.75 5.00 -32.72
C GLN A 83 31.88 4.60 -31.24
N ALA A 84 33.09 4.62 -30.69
CA ALA A 84 33.32 4.32 -29.29
C ALA A 84 32.57 5.29 -28.35
N GLU A 85 32.59 6.58 -28.65
CA GLU A 85 31.84 7.59 -27.89
C GLU A 85 30.32 7.34 -27.93
N SER A 86 29.77 7.08 -29.12
CA SER A 86 28.33 6.79 -29.28
C SER A 86 27.91 5.49 -28.58
N ARG A 87 28.77 4.46 -28.57
CA ARG A 87 28.51 3.22 -27.82
C ARG A 87 28.57 3.46 -26.31
N ALA A 88 29.55 4.24 -25.83
CA ALA A 88 29.63 4.59 -24.43
C ALA A 88 28.40 5.38 -23.95
N GLU A 89 27.90 6.34 -24.75
CA GLU A 89 26.66 7.07 -24.45
C GLU A 89 25.46 6.13 -24.31
N SER A 90 25.31 5.20 -25.26
CA SER A 90 24.22 4.22 -25.26
C SER A 90 24.28 3.32 -24.02
N MET A 91 25.49 2.87 -23.64
CA MET A 91 25.72 2.08 -22.42
C MET A 91 25.39 2.87 -21.13
N ILE A 92 25.76 4.16 -21.07
CA ILE A 92 25.43 5.01 -19.91
C ILE A 92 23.92 5.18 -19.79
N ARG A 93 23.21 5.35 -20.91
CA ARG A 93 21.74 5.42 -20.91
C ARG A 93 21.13 4.12 -20.40
N ALA A 94 21.62 2.96 -20.83
CA ALA A 94 21.15 1.66 -20.35
C ALA A 94 21.39 1.45 -18.85
N ALA A 95 22.57 1.83 -18.35
CA ALA A 95 22.88 1.79 -16.92
C ALA A 95 21.95 2.68 -16.08
N ASN A 96 21.64 3.89 -16.56
CA ASN A 96 20.68 4.78 -15.90
C ASN A 96 19.24 4.23 -15.94
N SER A 97 18.87 3.50 -17.00
CA SER A 97 17.60 2.78 -17.09
C SER A 97 17.52 1.69 -16.01
N LEU A 98 18.55 0.84 -15.88
CA LEU A 98 18.65 -0.18 -14.82
C LEU A 98 18.58 0.40 -13.40
N LEU A 99 19.22 1.55 -13.17
CA LEU A 99 19.12 2.26 -11.90
C LEU A 99 17.68 2.72 -11.61
N SER A 100 17.00 3.24 -12.63
CA SER A 100 15.59 3.66 -12.54
C SER A 100 14.67 2.48 -12.25
N ILE A 101 14.89 1.34 -12.92
CA ILE A 101 14.18 0.08 -12.67
C ILE A 101 14.34 -0.36 -11.20
N THR A 102 15.57 -0.36 -10.71
CA THR A 102 15.88 -0.71 -9.32
C THR A 102 15.14 0.20 -8.33
N HIS A 103 15.11 1.51 -8.60
CA HIS A 103 14.40 2.46 -7.75
C HIS A 103 12.89 2.19 -7.75
N SER A 104 12.29 1.92 -8.91
CA SER A 104 10.87 1.56 -9.02
C SER A 104 10.53 0.28 -8.26
N MET A 105 11.35 -0.76 -8.37
CA MET A 105 11.15 -2.02 -7.63
C MET A 105 11.25 -1.81 -6.11
N LYS A 106 12.19 -1.00 -5.64
CA LYS A 106 12.28 -0.62 -4.21
C LYS A 106 11.02 0.11 -3.74
N LEU A 107 10.51 1.04 -4.52
CA LEU A 107 9.27 1.75 -4.19
C LEU A 107 8.07 0.81 -4.13
N LEU A 108 7.94 -0.13 -5.07
CA LEU A 108 6.87 -1.14 -5.07
C LEU A 108 6.89 -1.98 -3.78
N LEU A 109 8.07 -2.44 -3.36
CA LEU A 109 8.23 -3.21 -2.12
C LEU A 109 7.87 -2.39 -0.88
N LEU A 110 8.37 -1.15 -0.78
CA LEU A 110 8.09 -0.27 0.37
C LEU A 110 6.60 0.09 0.46
N LEU A 111 5.96 0.37 -0.67
CA LEU A 111 4.53 0.73 -0.69
C LEU A 111 3.64 -0.48 -0.41
N SER A 112 4.02 -1.67 -0.88
CA SER A 112 3.25 -2.89 -0.65
C SER A 112 3.24 -3.30 0.83
N ASP A 113 4.34 -3.06 1.56
CA ASP A 113 4.42 -3.39 2.98
C ASP A 113 3.50 -2.47 3.82
N GLU A 114 3.48 -1.17 3.51
CA GLU A 114 2.62 -0.20 4.20
C GLU A 114 1.12 -0.50 4.00
N ALA A 115 0.71 -0.89 2.79
CA ALA A 115 -0.68 -1.24 2.51
C ALA A 115 -1.14 -2.48 3.30
N GLN A 116 -0.27 -3.47 3.48
CA GLN A 116 -0.56 -4.66 4.28
C GLN A 116 -0.68 -4.34 5.77
N ILE A 117 0.21 -3.48 6.29
CA ILE A 117 0.17 -3.02 7.68
C ILE A 117 -1.12 -2.22 7.94
N ALA A 118 -1.50 -1.32 7.03
CA ALA A 118 -2.74 -0.55 7.14
C ALA A 118 -3.98 -1.45 7.15
N HIS A 119 -4.07 -2.41 6.23
CA HIS A 119 -5.19 -3.36 6.19
C HIS A 119 -5.27 -4.23 7.46
N ARG A 120 -4.13 -4.68 7.99
CA ARG A 120 -4.11 -5.43 9.25
C ARG A 120 -4.62 -4.59 10.42
N ARG A 121 -4.18 -3.33 10.50
CA ARG A 121 -4.63 -2.37 11.52
C ARG A 121 -6.14 -2.13 11.44
N ASP A 122 -6.68 -1.94 10.25
CA ASP A 122 -8.12 -1.71 10.06
C ASP A 122 -8.95 -2.93 10.47
N ALA A 123 -8.46 -4.14 10.16
CA ALA A 123 -9.08 -5.38 10.61
C ALA A 123 -9.08 -5.51 12.14
N GLU A 124 -7.94 -5.23 12.80
CA GLU A 124 -7.84 -5.24 14.27
C GLU A 124 -8.74 -4.17 14.91
N LEU A 125 -8.78 -2.95 14.35
CA LEU A 125 -9.66 -1.89 14.82
C LEU A 125 -11.14 -2.28 14.73
N LYS A 126 -11.53 -2.99 13.67
CA LYS A 126 -12.90 -3.47 13.52
C LYS A 126 -13.27 -4.48 14.60
N VAL A 127 -12.38 -5.44 14.90
CA VAL A 127 -12.57 -6.42 15.98
C VAL A 127 -12.70 -5.72 17.33
N ILE A 128 -11.79 -4.78 17.64
CA ILE A 128 -11.84 -4.00 18.89
C ILE A 128 -13.15 -3.20 19.00
N GLN A 129 -13.64 -2.65 17.89
CA GLN A 129 -14.89 -1.90 17.88
C GLN A 129 -16.10 -2.81 18.12
N GLU A 130 -16.12 -4.01 17.57
CA GLU A 130 -17.15 -5.03 17.86
C GLU A 130 -17.11 -5.45 19.34
N GLU A 131 -15.92 -5.76 19.88
CA GLU A 131 -15.74 -6.08 21.31
C GLU A 131 -16.19 -4.94 22.24
N LYS A 132 -15.93 -3.69 21.84
CA LYS A 132 -16.37 -2.50 22.57
C LYS A 132 -17.89 -2.38 22.60
N GLU A 133 -18.57 -2.60 21.49
CA GLU A 133 -20.03 -2.56 21.45
C GLU A 133 -20.64 -3.71 22.27
N ASP A 134 -20.05 -4.91 22.22
CA ASP A 134 -20.45 -6.04 23.07
C ASP A 134 -20.24 -5.76 24.55
N ALA A 135 -19.10 -5.16 24.92
CA ALA A 135 -18.81 -4.77 26.29
C ALA A 135 -19.78 -3.68 26.77
N LYS A 136 -20.09 -2.68 25.94
CA LYS A 136 -21.10 -1.65 26.26
C LYS A 136 -22.47 -2.28 26.46
N ALA A 137 -22.88 -3.23 25.63
CA ALA A 137 -24.15 -3.94 25.76
C ALA A 137 -24.20 -4.70 27.10
N LYS A 138 -23.13 -5.43 27.46
CA LYS A 138 -23.01 -6.12 28.76
C LYS A 138 -23.03 -5.16 29.95
N VAL A 139 -22.39 -3.99 29.83
CA VAL A 139 -22.41 -2.97 30.88
C VAL A 139 -23.82 -2.36 31.01
N ALA A 140 -24.51 -2.12 29.91
CA ALA A 140 -25.87 -1.60 29.91
C ALA A 140 -26.86 -2.57 30.57
N THR A 141 -26.76 -3.87 30.30
CA THR A 141 -27.61 -4.88 30.96
C THR A 141 -27.34 -4.98 32.46
N LEU A 142 -26.06 -4.99 32.87
CA LEU A 142 -25.68 -5.00 34.28
C LEU A 142 -26.14 -3.73 35.01
N LEU A 143 -26.10 -2.58 34.34
CA LEU A 143 -26.58 -1.31 34.89
C LEU A 143 -28.10 -1.31 35.05
N ASP A 144 -28.82 -1.82 34.06
CA ASP A 144 -30.29 -1.95 34.11
C ASP A 144 -30.71 -2.89 35.24
N ASP A 145 -30.05 -4.05 35.41
CA ASP A 145 -30.29 -4.98 36.51
C ASP A 145 -30.00 -4.37 37.90
N LEU A 146 -28.97 -3.51 38.01
CA LEU A 146 -28.66 -2.79 39.24
C LEU A 146 -29.72 -1.72 39.57
N LEU A 147 -30.25 -1.06 38.54
CA LEU A 147 -31.33 -0.08 38.65
C LEU A 147 -32.71 -0.72 38.88
N ARG A 148 -32.93 -1.97 38.46
CA ARG A 148 -34.23 -2.67 38.55
C ARG A 148 -34.51 -3.39 39.88
N LYS A 149 -33.52 -3.56 40.77
CA LYS A 149 -33.76 -4.20 42.08
C LYS A 149 -34.56 -3.25 43.01
N PRO A 150 -35.60 -3.74 43.71
CA PRO A 150 -36.87 -3.05 43.76
C PRO A 150 -37.08 -2.18 45.01
N GLY A 151 -37.65 -1.00 44.80
CA GLY A 151 -38.41 -0.24 45.79
C GLY A 151 -39.87 -0.67 45.88
N THR A 152 -40.17 -1.98 45.86
CA THR A 152 -41.54 -2.50 46.09
C THR A 152 -41.56 -3.56 47.17
N SER A 153 -41.73 -3.10 48.41
CA SER A 153 -42.22 -3.91 49.51
C SER A 153 -43.50 -3.29 50.09
N GLN A 154 -44.60 -4.02 49.87
CA GLN A 154 -45.81 -4.17 50.70
C GLN A 154 -46.86 -3.05 50.77
N GLY A 155 -48.05 -3.41 50.28
CA GLY A 155 -49.33 -2.75 50.54
C GLY A 155 -50.51 -3.59 50.02
N LYS A 156 -50.69 -4.81 50.55
CA LYS A 156 -51.89 -5.66 50.34
C LYS A 156 -52.97 -5.22 51.33
N GLY A 157 -54.17 -4.87 50.87
CA GLY A 157 -55.35 -4.83 51.76
C GLY A 157 -56.54 -3.95 51.35
N SER A 158 -57.58 -4.62 50.84
CA SER A 158 -59.00 -4.41 51.20
C SER A 158 -59.82 -3.22 50.66
N GLN A 159 -60.85 -3.58 49.88
CA GLN A 159 -62.28 -3.17 49.91
C GLN A 159 -62.83 -2.92 48.50
N ALA A 160 -63.58 -3.88 47.95
CA ALA A 160 -65.04 -4.02 48.08
C ALA A 160 -65.77 -3.22 47.00
N ASN A 161 -66.30 -3.91 46.00
CA ASN A 161 -67.39 -3.41 45.17
C ASN A 161 -68.39 -4.54 44.95
N ASP A 162 -69.38 -4.56 45.85
CA ASP A 162 -70.73 -5.03 45.60
C ASP A 162 -71.39 -4.12 44.56
N ALA A 163 -71.98 -4.71 43.52
CA ALA A 163 -73.29 -4.32 42.98
C ALA A 163 -73.56 -5.10 41.69
N SER A 164 -74.07 -6.32 41.86
CA SER A 164 -74.94 -6.96 40.90
C SER A 164 -76.17 -6.08 40.64
N THR A 165 -76.49 -5.76 39.39
CA THR A 165 -77.89 -5.59 38.91
C THR A 165 -77.95 -5.56 37.38
N MET A 166 -78.66 -6.55 36.81
CA MET A 166 -79.66 -6.49 35.72
C MET A 166 -79.35 -5.70 34.44
N SER A 167 -79.70 -6.12 33.23
CA SER A 167 -80.59 -7.17 32.72
C SER A 167 -80.38 -7.26 31.20
N SER A 168 -80.64 -8.45 30.69
CA SER A 168 -81.21 -8.84 29.38
C SER A 168 -81.04 -7.95 28.16
#